data_AF-Q4BUP3-F1
#
_entry.id   AF-Q4BUP3-F1
#
_cell.length_a   1.000
_cell.length_b   1.000
_cell.length_c   1.000
_cell.angle_alpha   90.00
_cell.angle_beta   90.00
_cell.angle_gamma   90.00
#
_symmetry.space_group_name_H-M   'P 1'
#
loop_
_entity.id
_entity.type
_entity.pdbx_description
1 polymer ?
#
loop_
_entity_poly.entity_id
_entity_poly.type
_entity_poly.pdbx_seq_one_letter_code
_entity_poly.pdbx_strand_id
1 'polypeptide(L)'
;NFNVGAYWKRKYKGKQEKEPWFILTNLDSLSEVLKVYRARAGIEAMFKDCKTGGYNWEGSKANNKRLNSLILLIAIAYTATSLKGKTFRQTNQGKYIARLTEKSRRDRRHSNFWIGLYGSLWIHAWEFYSDFISIMMSNNPQKLNNYKKGLQAMSIIDKTA
;
A
#
# COMPACT_ATOMS: atom_id res chain seq x y z
N ASN A 1 20.65 30.59 8.84
CA ASN A 1 19.53 31.17 8.06
C ASN A 1 18.49 30.12 7.77
N PHE A 2 17.21 30.48 7.85
CA PHE A 2 16.09 29.65 7.44
C PHE A 2 15.18 30.48 6.52
N ASN A 3 14.49 29.79 5.62
CA ASN A 3 13.48 30.36 4.73
C ASN A 3 12.09 30.06 5.30
N VAL A 4 11.10 30.87 4.89
CA VAL A 4 9.69 30.67 5.25
C VAL A 4 8.88 30.55 3.96
N GLY A 5 8.26 29.39 3.74
CA GLY A 5 7.29 29.18 2.68
C GLY A 5 5.87 29.42 3.20
N ALA A 6 5.07 30.22 2.49
CA ALA A 6 3.65 30.42 2.79
C ALA A 6 2.77 29.73 1.73
N TYR A 7 1.75 28.99 2.16
CA TYR A 7 0.85 28.28 1.26
C TYR A 7 -0.59 28.18 1.78
N TRP A 8 -1.55 28.57 0.95
CA TRP A 8 -2.95 28.27 1.21
C TRP A 8 -3.32 26.90 0.65
N LYS A 9 -3.89 26.05 1.52
CA LYS A 9 -4.49 24.80 1.09
C LYS A 9 -5.63 25.07 0.10
N ARG A 10 -5.75 24.23 -0.93
CA ARG A 10 -6.85 24.31 -1.90
C ARG A 10 -8.21 24.37 -1.19
N LYS A 11 -9.15 25.11 -1.78
CA LYS A 11 -10.56 25.08 -1.36
C LYS A 11 -11.08 23.64 -1.40
N TYR A 12 -11.63 23.17 -0.29
CA TYR A 12 -12.26 21.85 -0.21
C TYR A 12 -13.73 22.02 0.15
N LYS A 13 -14.62 21.51 -0.72
CA LYS A 13 -16.08 21.71 -0.60
C LYS A 13 -16.48 23.18 -0.35
N GLY A 14 -15.86 24.10 -1.08
CA GLY A 14 -16.10 25.55 -0.97
C GLY A 14 -15.45 26.25 0.22
N LYS A 15 -14.85 25.50 1.17
CA LYS A 15 -14.21 26.07 2.37
C LYS A 15 -12.70 26.25 2.15
N GLN A 16 -12.17 27.37 2.58
CA GLN A 16 -10.73 27.68 2.64
C GLN A 16 -10.38 28.07 4.08
N GLU A 17 -9.18 27.72 4.52
CA GLU A 17 -8.66 28.22 5.79
C GLU A 17 -8.44 29.74 5.71
N LYS A 18 -8.70 30.44 6.83
CA LYS A 18 -8.51 31.89 6.93
C LYS A 18 -7.04 32.28 6.82
N GLU A 19 -6.15 31.42 7.32
CA GLU A 19 -4.71 31.66 7.37
C GLU A 19 -3.95 30.64 6.50
N PRO A 20 -2.78 31.03 5.94
CA PRO A 20 -1.91 30.11 5.23
C PRO A 20 -1.19 29.17 6.18
N TRP A 21 -0.65 28.09 5.64
CA TRP A 21 0.39 27.34 6.31
C TRP A 21 1.74 28.05 6.10
N PHE A 22 2.42 28.34 7.19
CA PHE A 22 3.80 28.77 7.20
C PHE A 22 4.71 27.56 7.45
N ILE A 23 5.68 27.37 6.57
CA ILE A 23 6.60 26.23 6.59
C ILE A 23 8.01 26.80 6.75
N LEU A 24 8.61 26.57 7.92
CA LEU A 24 10.03 26.84 8.16
C LEU A 24 10.86 25.78 7.44
N THR A 25 11.84 26.22 6.64
CA THR A 25 12.58 25.32 5.76
C THR A 25 13.98 25.86 5.46
N ASN A 26 14.90 24.96 5.14
CA ASN A 26 16.22 25.27 4.61
C ASN A 26 16.28 25.14 3.07
N LEU A 27 15.14 24.92 2.41
CA LEU A 27 15.04 24.86 0.96
C LEU A 27 14.81 26.25 0.39
N ASP A 28 15.38 26.52 -0.78
CA ASP A 28 15.33 27.84 -1.41
C ASP A 28 14.12 28.03 -2.34
N SER A 29 13.51 26.92 -2.79
CA SER A 29 12.38 26.95 -3.72
C SER A 29 11.06 26.60 -3.05
N LEU A 30 10.07 27.49 -3.14
CA LEU A 30 8.71 27.21 -2.64
C LEU A 30 8.10 25.96 -3.29
N SER A 31 8.40 25.68 -4.57
CA SER A 31 7.86 24.50 -5.25
C SER A 31 8.41 23.20 -4.65
N GLU A 32 9.69 23.18 -4.26
CA GLU A 32 10.33 22.07 -3.58
C GLU A 32 9.80 21.90 -2.16
N VAL A 33 9.66 23.01 -1.41
CA VAL A 33 9.06 23.02 -0.08
C VAL A 33 7.68 22.38 -0.11
N LEU A 34 6.83 22.77 -1.05
CA LEU A 34 5.48 22.21 -1.17
C LEU A 34 5.49 20.75 -1.63
N LYS A 35 6.42 20.35 -2.49
CA LYS A 35 6.58 18.95 -2.91
C LYS A 35 6.95 18.06 -1.72
N VAL A 36 7.94 18.46 -0.92
CA VAL A 36 8.38 17.72 0.27
C VAL A 36 7.30 17.73 1.34
N TYR A 37 6.70 18.89 1.64
CA TYR A 37 5.69 19.00 2.68
C TYR A 37 4.43 18.19 2.36
N ARG A 38 4.02 18.11 1.08
CA ARG A 38 2.90 17.24 0.65
C ARG A 38 3.18 15.76 0.90
N ALA A 39 4.44 15.33 0.81
CA ALA A 39 4.80 13.93 1.07
C ALA A 39 4.65 13.54 2.54
N ARG A 40 4.54 14.49 3.47
CA ARG A 40 4.37 14.24 4.92
C ARG A 40 3.19 13.33 5.23
N ALA A 41 2.07 13.48 4.50
CA ALA A 41 0.89 12.64 4.69
C ALA A 41 1.13 11.15 4.32
N GLY A 42 2.23 10.83 3.62
CA GLY A 42 2.60 9.45 3.31
C GLY A 42 2.81 8.58 4.54
N ILE A 43 3.25 9.16 5.68
CA ILE A 43 3.43 8.41 6.93
C ILE A 43 2.09 7.88 7.49
N GLU A 44 0.97 8.57 7.21
CA GLU A 44 -0.35 8.14 7.66
C GLU A 44 -0.76 6.82 6.98
N ALA A 45 -0.36 6.62 5.72
CA ALA A 45 -0.58 5.36 5.03
C ALA A 45 0.20 4.20 5.69
N MET A 46 1.45 4.44 6.07
CA MET A 46 2.25 3.46 6.82
C MET A 46 1.61 3.14 8.18
N PHE A 47 1.18 4.16 8.94
CA PHE A 47 0.51 3.92 10.22
C PHE A 47 -0.78 3.12 10.07
N LYS A 48 -1.57 3.40 9.02
CA LYS A 48 -2.78 2.62 8.73
C LYS A 48 -2.43 1.16 8.43
N ASP A 49 -1.42 0.92 7.60
CA ASP A 49 -0.97 -0.42 7.21
C ASP A 49 -0.44 -1.24 8.41
N CYS A 50 0.28 -0.60 9.34
CA CYS A 50 0.77 -1.28 10.56
C CYS A 50 -0.35 -1.60 11.56
N LYS A 51 -1.41 -0.78 11.59
CA LYS A 51 -2.60 -0.95 12.44
C LYS A 51 -3.63 -1.88 11.77
N THR A 52 -4.90 -1.52 11.83
CA THR A 52 -6.03 -2.29 11.30
C THR A 52 -6.02 -2.48 9.78
N GLY A 53 -5.19 -1.74 9.05
CA GLY A 53 -5.02 -1.90 7.60
C GLY A 53 -4.15 -3.09 7.19
N GLY A 54 -3.48 -3.75 8.14
CA GLY A 54 -2.56 -4.86 7.87
C GLY A 54 -2.17 -5.61 9.13
N TYR A 55 -0.99 -5.34 9.67
CA TYR A 55 -0.39 -6.18 10.73
C TYR A 55 -1.09 -6.13 12.10
N ASN A 56 -1.98 -5.17 12.32
CA ASN A 56 -2.81 -5.06 13.52
C ASN A 56 -2.01 -5.17 14.85
N TRP A 57 -0.89 -4.45 14.93
CA TRP A 57 -0.02 -4.49 16.11
C TRP A 57 -0.73 -4.10 17.43
N GLU A 58 -1.75 -3.24 17.36
CA GLU A 58 -2.61 -2.88 18.49
C GLU A 58 -3.34 -4.10 19.08
N GLY A 59 -3.68 -5.09 18.23
CA GLY A 59 -4.28 -6.35 18.65
C GLY A 59 -3.33 -7.29 19.40
N SER A 60 -2.01 -7.08 19.33
CA SER A 60 -1.02 -7.93 19.99
C SER A 60 -1.04 -7.85 21.52
N LYS A 61 -1.59 -6.74 22.07
CA LYS A 61 -1.61 -6.45 23.53
C LYS A 61 -0.24 -6.64 24.21
N ALA A 62 0.85 -6.36 23.48
CA ALA A 62 2.21 -6.54 23.97
C ALA A 62 2.57 -5.53 25.06
N ASN A 63 3.34 -5.96 26.07
CA ASN A 63 3.95 -5.04 27.05
C ASN A 63 5.07 -4.20 26.40
N ASN A 64 5.52 -3.13 27.07
CA ASN A 64 6.50 -2.17 26.52
C ASN A 64 7.77 -2.84 25.95
N LYS A 65 8.34 -3.82 26.66
CA LYS A 65 9.56 -4.52 26.21
C LYS A 65 9.30 -5.32 24.93
N ARG A 66 8.21 -6.08 24.89
CA ARG A 66 7.81 -6.86 23.71
C ARG A 66 7.40 -5.96 22.55
N LEU A 67 6.75 -4.83 22.84
CA LEU A 67 6.32 -3.85 21.85
C LEU A 67 7.51 -3.25 21.11
N ASN A 68 8.59 -2.89 21.82
CA ASN A 68 9.81 -2.39 21.19
C ASN A 68 10.41 -3.40 20.21
N SER A 69 10.54 -4.66 20.62
CA SER A 69 10.99 -5.74 19.72
C SER A 69 10.03 -5.94 18.54
N LEU A 70 8.72 -5.88 18.79
CA LEU A 70 7.69 -6.05 17.76
C LEU A 70 7.72 -4.92 16.73
N ILE A 71 7.96 -3.67 17.14
CA ILE A 71 8.08 -2.53 16.22
C ILE A 71 9.25 -2.73 15.26
N LEU A 72 10.40 -3.22 15.75
CA LEU A 72 11.55 -3.52 14.89
C LEU A 72 11.20 -4.62 13.87
N LEU A 73 10.56 -5.69 14.31
CA LEU A 73 10.10 -6.77 13.42
C LEU A 73 9.10 -6.27 12.39
N ILE A 74 8.15 -5.43 12.80
CA ILE A 74 7.18 -4.77 11.91
C ILE A 74 7.89 -3.90 10.89
N ALA A 75 8.92 -3.13 11.27
CA ALA A 75 9.65 -2.27 10.34
C ALA A 75 10.36 -3.10 9.26
N ILE A 76 11.00 -4.21 9.65
CA ILE A 76 11.65 -5.14 8.71
C ILE A 76 10.62 -5.79 7.80
N ALA A 77 9.56 -6.36 8.37
CA ALA A 77 8.50 -7.03 7.62
C ALA A 77 7.78 -6.06 6.67
N TYR A 78 7.43 -4.86 7.14
CA TYR A 78 6.79 -3.81 6.34
C TYR A 78 7.66 -3.42 5.15
N THR A 79 8.97 -3.27 5.36
CA THR A 79 9.93 -2.96 4.29
C THR A 79 9.98 -4.08 3.27
N ALA A 80 10.17 -5.32 3.71
CA ALA A 80 10.20 -6.49 2.84
C ALA A 80 8.90 -6.64 2.03
N THR A 81 7.74 -6.58 2.68
CA THR A 81 6.43 -6.65 2.04
C THR A 81 6.20 -5.48 1.07
N SER A 82 6.65 -4.27 1.41
CA SER A 82 6.57 -3.12 0.52
C SER A 82 7.44 -3.28 -0.73
N LEU A 83 8.63 -3.89 -0.61
CA LEU A 83 9.48 -4.22 -1.76
C LEU A 83 8.81 -5.26 -2.65
N LYS A 84 8.25 -6.35 -2.09
CA LYS A 84 7.47 -7.33 -2.86
C LYS A 84 6.33 -6.68 -3.62
N GLY A 85 5.54 -5.84 -2.95
CA GLY A 85 4.43 -5.13 -3.61
C GLY A 85 4.88 -4.14 -4.68
N LYS A 86 6.08 -3.54 -4.55
CA LYS A 86 6.69 -2.75 -5.64
C LYS A 86 7.02 -3.65 -6.83
N THR A 87 7.63 -4.82 -6.60
CA THR A 87 7.92 -5.81 -7.64
C THR A 87 6.66 -6.26 -8.36
N PHE A 88 5.60 -6.64 -7.62
CA PHE A 88 4.32 -7.07 -8.21
C PHE A 88 3.66 -5.98 -9.08
N ARG A 89 3.90 -4.70 -8.78
CA ARG A 89 3.45 -3.60 -9.64
C ARG A 89 4.31 -3.48 -10.89
N GLN A 90 5.63 -3.59 -10.77
CA GLN A 90 6.55 -3.52 -11.91
C GLN A 90 6.30 -4.66 -12.91
N THR A 91 5.93 -5.84 -12.42
CA THR A 91 5.56 -7.00 -13.25
C THR A 91 4.09 -7.00 -13.69
N ASN A 92 3.35 -5.90 -13.47
CA ASN A 92 1.93 -5.72 -13.82
C ASN A 92 0.94 -6.72 -13.16
N GLN A 93 1.34 -7.37 -12.07
CA GLN A 93 0.50 -8.33 -11.34
C GLN A 93 -0.47 -7.69 -10.34
N GLY A 94 -0.24 -6.42 -9.98
CA GLY A 94 -1.10 -5.68 -9.05
C GLY A 94 -2.59 -5.64 -9.43
N LYS A 95 -2.94 -5.82 -10.71
CA LYS A 95 -4.34 -5.89 -11.19
C LYS A 95 -5.08 -7.19 -10.82
N TYR A 96 -4.34 -8.25 -10.53
CA TYR A 96 -4.90 -9.54 -10.06
C TYR A 96 -5.01 -9.59 -8.54
N ILE A 97 -4.16 -8.83 -7.85
CA ILE A 97 -4.12 -8.77 -6.38
C ILE A 97 -5.16 -7.80 -5.84
N ALA A 98 -5.37 -6.67 -6.51
CA ALA A 98 -6.17 -5.58 -5.97
C ALA A 98 -6.99 -4.85 -7.03
N ARG A 99 -7.99 -4.11 -6.54
CA ARG A 99 -8.78 -3.21 -7.38
C ARG A 99 -7.90 -2.12 -7.99
N LEU A 100 -8.06 -1.91 -9.29
CA LEU A 100 -7.40 -0.84 -10.03
C LEU A 100 -7.80 0.54 -9.47
N THR A 101 -6.86 1.48 -9.55
CA THR A 101 -7.13 2.88 -9.16
C THR A 101 -8.05 3.53 -10.21
N GLU A 102 -9.08 4.23 -9.74
CA GLU A 102 -10.05 4.89 -10.61
C GLU A 102 -9.41 6.03 -11.41
N LYS A 103 -9.86 6.25 -12.66
CA LYS A 103 -9.33 7.33 -13.52
C LYS A 103 -9.43 8.73 -12.88
N SER A 104 -10.47 8.98 -12.08
CA SER A 104 -10.68 10.26 -11.40
C SER A 104 -9.84 10.46 -10.14
N ARG A 105 -9.18 9.39 -9.66
CA ARG A 105 -8.40 9.45 -8.42
C ARG A 105 -6.98 9.94 -8.69
N ARG A 106 -6.56 10.96 -7.95
CA ARG A 106 -5.21 11.54 -8.07
C ARG A 106 -4.14 10.65 -7.44
N ASP A 107 -4.49 9.98 -6.34
CA ASP A 107 -3.58 9.14 -5.56
C ASP A 107 -3.91 7.65 -5.73
N ARG A 108 -2.91 6.80 -5.54
CA ARG A 108 -3.08 5.35 -5.62
C ARG A 108 -4.04 4.86 -4.53
N ARG A 109 -4.88 3.89 -4.86
CA ARG A 109 -5.83 3.29 -3.91
C ARG A 109 -5.16 2.43 -2.82
N HIS A 110 -4.13 1.68 -3.20
CA HIS A 110 -3.43 0.73 -2.33
C HIS A 110 -1.95 1.08 -2.24
N SER A 111 -1.35 0.98 -1.05
CA SER A 111 0.09 1.10 -0.85
C SER A 111 0.84 -0.06 -1.52
N ASN A 112 2.17 0.02 -1.61
CA ASN A 112 2.95 -1.13 -2.05
C ASN A 112 2.89 -2.24 -1.00
N PHE A 113 2.95 -1.90 0.29
CA PHE A 113 2.71 -2.85 1.37
C PHE A 113 1.43 -3.66 1.19
N TRP A 114 0.29 -3.01 0.94
CA TRP A 114 -0.99 -3.69 0.79
C TRP A 114 -0.96 -4.70 -0.37
N ILE A 115 -0.39 -4.31 -1.52
CA ILE A 115 -0.22 -5.21 -2.67
C ILE A 115 0.71 -6.38 -2.34
N GLY A 116 1.81 -6.12 -1.61
CA GLY A 116 2.73 -7.17 -1.20
C GLY A 116 2.06 -8.16 -0.27
N LEU A 117 1.37 -7.67 0.76
CA LEU A 117 0.70 -8.49 1.76
C LEU A 117 -0.37 -9.38 1.12
N TYR A 118 -1.30 -8.78 0.36
CA TYR A 118 -2.38 -9.55 -0.26
C TYR A 118 -1.90 -10.45 -1.40
N GLY A 119 -0.85 -10.06 -2.12
CA GLY A 119 -0.21 -10.94 -3.10
C GLY A 119 0.37 -12.19 -2.43
N SER A 120 1.09 -12.02 -1.32
CA SER A 120 1.61 -13.16 -0.55
C SER A 120 0.49 -13.99 0.07
N LEU A 121 -0.54 -13.38 0.65
CA LEU A 121 -1.70 -14.13 1.19
C LEU A 121 -2.41 -14.96 0.12
N TRP A 122 -2.49 -14.47 -1.11
CA TRP A 122 -3.07 -15.22 -2.21
C TRP A 122 -2.27 -16.50 -2.53
N ILE A 123 -0.93 -16.44 -2.52
CA ILE A 123 -0.07 -17.62 -2.68
C ILE A 123 -0.34 -18.65 -1.56
N HIS A 124 -0.34 -18.20 -0.30
CA HIS A 124 -0.57 -19.11 0.83
C HIS A 124 -1.98 -19.71 0.80
N ALA A 125 -2.99 -18.92 0.41
CA ALA A 125 -4.36 -19.41 0.28
C ALA A 125 -4.49 -20.50 -0.81
N TRP A 126 -3.66 -20.45 -1.86
CA TRP A 126 -3.67 -21.46 -2.91
C TRP A 126 -3.37 -22.87 -2.38
N GLU A 127 -2.49 -23.01 -1.39
CA GLU A 127 -2.16 -24.29 -0.76
C GLU A 127 -3.41 -25.00 -0.20
N PHE A 128 -4.39 -24.23 0.28
CA PHE A 128 -5.61 -24.77 0.89
C PHE A 128 -6.79 -24.87 -0.08
N TYR A 129 -6.83 -24.03 -1.11
CA TYR A 129 -8.02 -23.90 -1.98
C TYR A 129 -7.82 -24.41 -3.41
N SER A 130 -6.64 -24.90 -3.77
CA SER A 130 -6.33 -25.34 -5.13
C SER A 130 -7.31 -26.40 -5.68
N ASP A 131 -7.69 -27.39 -4.87
CA ASP A 131 -8.66 -28.42 -5.25
C ASP A 131 -10.05 -27.84 -5.50
N PHE A 132 -10.50 -26.97 -4.60
CA PHE A 132 -11.80 -26.29 -4.75
C PHE A 132 -11.84 -25.41 -6.00
N ILE A 133 -10.77 -24.68 -6.29
CA ILE A 133 -10.68 -23.85 -7.50
C ILE A 133 -10.64 -24.73 -8.76
N SER A 134 -10.01 -25.90 -8.70
CA SER A 134 -10.01 -26.86 -9.81
C SER A 134 -11.41 -27.36 -10.14
N ILE A 135 -12.22 -27.68 -9.12
CA ILE A 135 -13.64 -28.03 -9.30
C ILE A 135 -14.42 -26.86 -9.91
N MET A 136 -14.20 -25.63 -9.41
CA MET A 136 -14.84 -24.43 -9.96
C MET A 136 -14.48 -24.19 -11.43
N MET A 137 -13.23 -24.44 -11.83
CA MET A 137 -12.77 -24.32 -13.21
C MET A 137 -13.44 -25.34 -14.12
N SER A 138 -13.59 -26.59 -13.66
CA SER A 138 -14.29 -27.65 -14.38
C SER A 138 -15.79 -27.34 -14.57
N ASN A 139 -16.44 -26.78 -13.54
CA ASN A 139 -17.85 -26.44 -13.59
C ASN A 139 -18.14 -25.14 -14.38
N ASN A 140 -17.12 -24.31 -14.66
CA ASN A 140 -17.28 -23.04 -15.38
C ASN A 140 -16.31 -22.90 -16.56
N PRO A 141 -16.37 -23.79 -17.57
CA PRO A 141 -15.44 -23.81 -18.68
C PRO A 141 -15.43 -22.50 -19.50
N GLN A 142 -16.57 -21.82 -19.58
CA GLN A 142 -16.72 -20.51 -20.23
C GLN A 142 -15.88 -19.39 -19.57
N LYS A 143 -15.42 -19.59 -18.32
CA LYS A 143 -14.54 -18.65 -17.61
C LYS A 143 -13.09 -19.15 -17.52
N LEU A 144 -12.76 -20.31 -18.08
CA LEU A 144 -11.45 -20.96 -17.94
C LEU A 144 -10.29 -20.04 -18.33
N ASN A 145 -10.45 -19.23 -19.37
CA ASN A 145 -9.43 -18.26 -19.79
C ASN A 145 -9.12 -17.20 -18.73
N ASN A 146 -10.10 -16.82 -17.91
CA ASN A 146 -9.87 -15.87 -16.81
C ASN A 146 -9.12 -16.56 -15.66
N TYR A 147 -9.47 -17.80 -15.33
CA TYR A 147 -8.73 -18.60 -14.35
C TYR A 147 -7.27 -18.80 -14.76
N LYS A 148 -7.00 -19.18 -16.02
CA LYS A 148 -5.64 -19.34 -16.56
C LYS A 148 -4.80 -18.07 -16.41
N LYS A 149 -5.38 -16.90 -16.68
CA LYS A 149 -4.70 -15.61 -16.47
C LYS A 149 -4.36 -15.38 -14.99
N GLY A 150 -5.27 -15.74 -14.08
CA GLY A 150 -5.03 -15.69 -12.64
C GLY A 150 -3.91 -16.64 -12.20
N LEU A 151 -3.92 -17.89 -12.67
CA LEU A 151 -2.87 -18.87 -12.36
C LEU A 151 -1.49 -18.44 -12.87
N GLN A 152 -1.43 -17.88 -14.08
CA GLN A 152 -0.19 -17.30 -14.61
C GLN A 152 0.32 -16.14 -13.75
N ALA A 153 -0.58 -15.23 -13.35
CA ALA A 153 -0.24 -14.13 -12.47
C ALA A 153 0.30 -14.61 -11.12
N MET A 154 -0.36 -15.61 -10.54
CA MET A 154 0.04 -16.25 -9.29
C MET A 154 1.42 -16.90 -9.39
N SER A 155 1.71 -17.62 -10.48
CA SER A 155 3.04 -18.20 -10.72
C SER A 155 4.14 -17.14 -10.84
N ILE A 156 3.84 -15.99 -11.44
CA ILE A 156 4.79 -14.86 -11.51
C ILE A 156 5.01 -14.26 -10.12
N ILE A 157 3.94 -14.10 -9.34
CA ILE A 157 4.00 -13.59 -7.96
C ILE A 157 4.86 -14.51 -7.11
N ASP A 158 4.64 -15.82 -7.17
CA ASP A 158 5.38 -16.82 -6.40
C ASP A 158 6.88 -16.81 -6.72
N LYS A 159 7.24 -16.76 -8.01
CA LYS A 159 8.65 -16.65 -8.45
C LYS A 159 9.33 -15.33 -8.09
N THR A 160 8.55 -14.30 -7.77
CA THR A 160 9.06 -12.96 -7.43
C THR A 160 8.91 -12.61 -5.95
N ALA A 161 8.36 -13.52 -5.16
CA ALA A 161 8.17 -13.41 -3.72
C ALA A 161 9.43 -13.84 -2.96
#